data_AF-A0A2N4SBR9-F1
#
_entry.id   AF-A0A2N4SBR9-F1
#
_cell.length_a   1.000
_cell.length_b   1.000
_cell.length_c   1.000
_cell.angle_alpha   90.00
_cell.angle_beta   90.00
_cell.angle_gamma   90.00
#
_symmetry.space_group_name_H-M   'P 1'
#
loop_
_entity.id
_entity.type
_entity.pdbx_description
1 polymer ?
#
loop_
_entity_poly.entity_id
_entity_poly.type
_entity_poly.pdbx_seq_one_letter_code
_entity_poly.pdbx_strand_id
1 'polypeptide(L)'
;MSTYGAAPWKLEGLNVARLSEQARLIKLQLPASAPQNAVVVERFTGTEGINELFEFTVDTLATSSEFDPFAMIGEELSLRLLLANGSFRTWHGYLTAVDALGGDGGLARYRLHLQPWL
;
A
#
# COMPACT_ATOMS: atom_id res chain seq x y z
N MET A 1 25.17 -39.54 -24.00
CA MET A 1 25.86 -38.42 -23.31
C MET A 1 25.35 -37.13 -23.93
N SER A 2 24.31 -36.53 -23.35
CA SER A 2 23.67 -35.31 -23.87
C SER A 2 23.37 -34.40 -22.68
N THR A 3 24.01 -33.24 -22.67
CA THR A 3 23.91 -32.20 -21.64
C THR A 3 22.63 -31.40 -21.86
N TYR A 4 21.67 -31.50 -20.95
CA TYR A 4 20.58 -30.52 -20.86
C TYR A 4 21.13 -29.26 -20.20
N GLY A 5 21.32 -28.21 -21.00
CA GLY A 5 21.57 -26.86 -20.49
C GLY A 5 20.33 -26.35 -19.76
N ALA A 6 20.45 -26.17 -18.45
CA ALA A 6 19.45 -25.45 -17.67
C ALA A 6 19.43 -23.99 -18.16
N ALA A 7 18.35 -23.59 -18.83
CA ALA A 7 18.09 -22.18 -19.05
C ALA A 7 17.94 -21.50 -17.68
N PRO A 8 18.61 -20.37 -17.42
CA PRO A 8 18.43 -19.64 -16.18
C PRO A 8 17.03 -19.02 -16.22
N TRP A 9 16.11 -19.54 -15.43
CA TRP A 9 14.83 -18.88 -15.22
C TRP A 9 15.13 -17.51 -14.59
N LYS A 10 14.80 -16.43 -15.31
CA LYS A 10 14.76 -15.08 -14.73
C LYS A 10 13.54 -15.03 -13.81
N LEU A 11 13.74 -14.71 -12.54
CA LEU A 11 12.68 -14.47 -11.54
C LEU A 11 11.92 -13.15 -11.78
N GLU A 12 12.04 -12.55 -12.95
CA GLU A 12 11.44 -11.26 -13.26
C GLU A 12 9.99 -11.50 -13.66
N GLY A 13 9.15 -11.69 -12.63
CA GLY A 13 7.73 -11.97 -12.82
C GLY A 13 7.08 -12.94 -11.84
N LEU A 14 7.63 -13.18 -10.65
CA LEU A 14 6.83 -13.77 -9.55
C LEU A 14 5.83 -12.74 -9.01
N ASN A 15 4.86 -12.38 -9.86
CA ASN A 15 3.68 -11.61 -9.51
C ASN A 15 2.64 -12.63 -9.00
N VAL A 16 2.92 -13.24 -7.84
CA VAL A 16 2.29 -14.50 -7.39
C VAL A 16 0.82 -14.34 -6.95
N ALA A 17 0.29 -13.12 -7.00
CA ALA A 17 -1.13 -12.85 -7.10
C ALA A 17 -1.27 -11.54 -7.88
N ARG A 18 -2.11 -11.48 -8.93
CA ARG A 18 -2.45 -10.20 -9.57
C ARG A 18 -3.37 -9.37 -8.65
N LEU A 19 -2.84 -9.02 -7.47
CA LEU A 19 -3.43 -8.05 -6.58
C LEU A 19 -3.37 -6.71 -7.30
N SER A 20 -4.53 -6.25 -7.71
CA SER A 20 -4.69 -5.07 -8.52
C SER A 20 -5.44 -3.99 -7.74
N GLU A 21 -5.06 -2.74 -7.96
CA GLU A 21 -5.75 -1.54 -7.49
C GLU A 21 -6.90 -1.10 -8.43
N GLN A 22 -7.12 -1.76 -9.58
CA GLN A 22 -8.01 -1.24 -10.61
C GLN A 22 -9.48 -1.15 -10.14
N ALA A 23 -10.00 -2.19 -9.49
CA ALA A 23 -11.41 -2.28 -9.09
C ALA A 23 -11.63 -2.26 -7.57
N ARG A 24 -10.73 -1.64 -6.80
CA ARG A 24 -10.84 -1.59 -5.34
C ARG A 24 -11.72 -0.44 -4.85
N LEU A 25 -12.49 -0.75 -3.80
CA LEU A 25 -13.30 0.22 -3.06
C LEU A 25 -12.43 1.24 -2.33
N ILE A 26 -11.32 0.78 -1.74
CA ILE A 26 -10.36 1.61 -1.01
C ILE A 26 -9.04 1.57 -1.76
N LYS A 27 -8.44 2.73 -2.00
CA LYS A 27 -7.15 2.89 -2.67
C LYS A 27 -6.23 3.75 -1.83
N LEU A 28 -4.93 3.52 -1.94
CA LEU A 28 -3.90 4.35 -1.35
C LEU A 28 -3.04 4.95 -2.46
N GLN A 29 -2.97 6.27 -2.52
CA GLN A 29 -2.04 6.97 -3.40
C GLN A 29 -0.77 7.26 -2.63
N LEU A 30 0.35 6.84 -3.22
CA LEU A 30 1.69 7.04 -2.69
C LEU A 30 2.29 8.35 -3.24
N PRO A 31 3.34 8.89 -2.62
CA PRO A 31 4.05 10.07 -3.11
C PRO A 31 4.64 9.77 -4.47
N ALA A 32 4.89 10.80 -5.27
CA ALA A 32 5.42 10.63 -6.62
C ALA A 32 6.81 9.95 -6.67
N SER A 33 7.57 10.04 -5.57
CA SER A 33 8.87 9.39 -5.39
C SER A 33 8.79 7.88 -5.16
N ALA A 34 7.61 7.35 -4.79
CA ALA A 34 7.42 5.93 -4.49
C ALA A 34 6.91 5.13 -5.72
N PRO A 35 7.19 3.82 -5.78
CA PRO A 35 6.70 2.97 -6.87
C PRO A 35 5.17 2.91 -6.88
N GLN A 36 4.57 3.42 -7.95
CA GLN A 36 3.12 3.50 -8.08
C GLN A 36 2.50 2.10 -8.20
N ASN A 37 1.37 1.87 -7.53
CA ASN A 37 0.68 0.57 -7.44
C ASN A 37 1.50 -0.56 -6.78
N ALA A 38 2.51 -0.23 -5.96
CA ALA A 38 3.33 -1.19 -5.25
C ALA A 38 2.68 -1.78 -3.98
N VAL A 39 1.46 -1.35 -3.68
CA VAL A 39 0.72 -1.75 -2.48
C VAL A 39 -0.78 -1.76 -2.78
N VAL A 40 -1.51 -2.64 -2.09
CA VAL A 40 -2.98 -2.60 -2.03
C VAL A 40 -3.48 -2.44 -0.60
N VAL A 41 -4.63 -1.79 -0.43
CA VAL A 41 -5.29 -1.68 0.88
C VAL A 41 -6.11 -2.94 1.18
N GLU A 42 -5.88 -3.56 2.34
CA GLU A 42 -6.68 -4.67 2.86
C GLU A 42 -7.86 -4.13 3.68
N ARG A 43 -7.62 -3.14 4.55
CA ARG A 43 -8.64 -2.44 5.35
C ARG A 43 -8.09 -1.13 5.90
N PHE A 44 -8.98 -0.25 6.36
CA PHE A 44 -8.60 0.85 7.24
C PHE A 44 -9.62 1.04 8.37
N THR A 45 -9.16 1.60 9.47
CA THR A 45 -9.98 2.06 10.60
C THR A 45 -9.53 3.45 11.00
N GLY A 46 -10.43 4.27 11.50
CA GLY A 46 -10.05 5.61 11.94
C GLY A 46 -11.16 6.38 12.61
N THR A 47 -10.77 7.46 13.28
CA THR A 47 -11.67 8.40 13.96
C THR A 47 -11.60 9.76 13.32
N GLU A 48 -12.74 10.44 13.22
CA GLU A 48 -12.87 11.83 12.81
C GLU A 48 -13.80 12.54 13.80
N GLY A 49 -13.53 13.80 14.12
CA GLY A 49 -14.34 14.60 15.04
C GLY A 49 -14.33 16.08 14.67
N ILE A 50 -15.31 16.84 15.18
CA ILE A 50 -15.34 18.29 15.02
C ILE A 50 -14.28 18.87 15.96
N ASN A 51 -13.37 19.70 15.43
CA ASN A 51 -12.24 20.27 16.17
C ASN A 51 -11.23 19.24 16.69
N GLU A 52 -11.27 18.01 16.18
CA GLU A 52 -10.34 16.94 16.54
C GLU A 52 -9.50 16.56 15.32
N LEU A 53 -8.27 16.13 15.56
CA LEU A 53 -7.44 15.55 14.50
C LEU A 53 -7.96 14.15 14.15
N PHE A 54 -7.92 13.80 12.87
CA PHE A 54 -8.19 12.41 12.49
C PHE A 54 -6.97 11.54 12.80
N GLU A 55 -7.21 10.26 13.05
CA GLU A 55 -6.16 9.25 13.18
C GLU A 55 -6.60 7.99 12.47
N PHE A 56 -5.87 7.61 11.43
CA PHE A 56 -6.19 6.49 10.58
C PHE A 56 -5.11 5.41 10.65
N THR A 57 -5.56 4.16 10.77
CA THR A 57 -4.74 2.97 10.64
C THR A 57 -5.13 2.25 9.36
N VAL A 58 -4.17 2.05 8.46
CA VAL A 58 -4.38 1.43 7.14
C VAL A 58 -3.54 0.16 7.05
N ASP A 59 -4.18 -1.00 7.01
CA ASP A 59 -3.50 -2.27 6.78
C ASP A 59 -3.37 -2.52 5.28
N THR A 60 -2.16 -2.84 4.85
CA THR A 60 -1.77 -2.90 3.44
C THR A 60 -0.97 -4.16 3.12
N LEU A 61 -1.07 -4.58 1.86
CA LEU A 61 -0.37 -5.74 1.31
C LEU A 61 0.51 -5.27 0.15
N ALA A 62 1.83 -5.44 0.30
CA ALA A 62 2.81 -5.08 -0.72
C ALA A 62 2.69 -6.01 -1.93
N THR A 63 2.65 -5.43 -3.12
CA THR A 63 2.60 -6.14 -4.41
C THR A 63 3.94 -6.06 -5.16
N SER A 64 4.89 -5.27 -4.66
CA SER A 64 6.25 -5.15 -5.16
C SER A 64 7.26 -5.21 -4.00
N SER A 65 8.41 -5.83 -4.23
CA SER A 65 9.55 -5.83 -3.30
C SER A 65 10.22 -4.45 -3.18
N GLU A 66 9.92 -3.52 -4.09
CA GLU A 66 10.42 -2.15 -4.05
C GLU A 66 9.60 -1.23 -3.12
N PHE A 67 8.48 -1.73 -2.58
CA PHE A 67 7.68 -0.97 -1.62
C PHE A 67 8.36 -0.94 -0.24
N ASP A 68 8.97 0.20 0.09
CA ASP A 68 9.52 0.49 1.40
C ASP A 68 8.73 1.63 2.09
N PRO A 69 7.71 1.29 2.91
CA PRO A 69 6.91 2.30 3.60
C PRO A 69 7.70 3.04 4.69
N PHE A 70 8.80 2.48 5.21
CA PHE A 70 9.59 3.16 6.26
C PHE A 70 10.33 4.38 5.69
N ALA A 71 10.78 4.31 4.44
CA ALA A 71 11.38 5.44 3.73
C ALA A 71 10.38 6.58 3.42
N MET A 72 9.09 6.33 3.63
CA MET A 72 8.00 7.28 3.34
C MET A 72 7.44 7.96 4.60
N ILE A 73 8.00 7.68 5.78
CA ILE A 73 7.58 8.35 7.01
C ILE A 73 7.83 9.86 6.86
N GLY A 74 6.80 10.66 7.15
CA GLY A 74 6.79 12.12 6.95
C GLY A 74 6.31 12.57 5.57
N GLU A 75 6.03 11.65 4.65
CA GLU A 75 5.44 11.97 3.34
C GLU A 75 3.91 11.97 3.40
N GLU A 76 3.29 12.75 2.51
CA GLU A 76 1.83 12.76 2.35
C GLU A 76 1.36 11.54 1.53
N LEU A 77 0.37 10.83 2.06
CA LEU A 77 -0.38 9.77 1.39
C LEU A 77 -1.84 10.18 1.26
N SER A 78 -2.51 9.68 0.21
CA SER A 78 -3.95 9.90 0.05
C SER A 78 -4.74 8.60 0.11
N LEU A 79 -5.56 8.45 1.16
CA LEU A 79 -6.53 7.36 1.27
C LEU A 79 -7.80 7.73 0.51
N ARG A 80 -8.28 6.85 -0.37
CA ARG A 80 -9.43 7.13 -1.26
C ARG A 80 -10.48 6.05 -1.14
N LEU A 81 -11.72 6.45 -0.88
CA LEU A 81 -12.90 5.58 -0.82
C LEU A 81 -13.83 5.88 -2.00
N LEU A 82 -14.05 4.88 -2.85
CA LEU A 82 -15.01 4.95 -3.95
C LEU A 82 -16.44 4.98 -3.38
N LEU A 83 -17.22 5.97 -3.80
CA LEU A 83 -18.61 6.15 -3.39
C LEU A 83 -19.57 5.56 -4.44
N ALA A 84 -20.83 5.36 -4.07
CA ALA A 84 -21.85 4.77 -4.95
C ALA A 84 -22.11 5.58 -6.24
N ASN A 85 -21.84 6.89 -6.23
CA ASN A 85 -21.96 7.77 -7.38
C ASN A 85 -20.72 7.73 -8.31
N GLY A 86 -19.72 6.89 -8.02
CA GLY A 86 -18.48 6.78 -8.78
C GLY A 86 -17.41 7.83 -8.43
N SER A 87 -17.69 8.78 -7.53
CA SER A 87 -16.68 9.72 -7.05
C SER A 87 -15.85 9.12 -5.91
N PHE A 88 -14.76 9.79 -5.53
CA PHE A 88 -13.95 9.41 -4.37
C PHE A 88 -14.14 10.40 -3.22
N ARG A 89 -14.34 9.88 -2.00
CA ARG A 89 -13.97 10.62 -0.79
C ARG A 89 -12.47 10.40 -0.58
N THR A 90 -11.72 11.48 -0.39
CA THR A 90 -10.26 11.44 -0.22
C THR A 90 -9.87 12.06 1.11
N TRP A 91 -8.95 11.41 1.82
CA TRP A 91 -8.25 11.97 2.96
C TRP A 91 -6.77 12.08 2.64
N HIS A 92 -6.22 13.25 2.94
CA HIS A 92 -4.80 13.56 2.79
C HIS A 92 -4.17 13.54 4.17
N GLY A 93 -3.20 12.65 4.39
CA GLY A 93 -2.56 12.47 5.69
C GLY A 93 -1.09 12.14 5.55
N TYR A 94 -0.32 12.53 6.53
CA TYR A 94 1.10 12.26 6.62
C TYR A 94 1.31 10.90 7.27
N LEU A 95 2.24 10.11 6.72
CA LEU A 95 2.64 8.85 7.30
C LEU A 95 3.47 9.09 8.56
N THR A 96 2.91 8.86 9.74
CA THR A 96 3.59 9.15 11.02
C THR A 96 4.29 7.92 11.60
N ALA A 97 3.79 6.73 11.31
CA ALA A 97 4.39 5.48 11.75
C ALA A 97 4.04 4.31 10.82
N VAL A 98 4.84 3.24 10.91
CA VAL A 98 4.66 2.00 10.16
C VAL A 98 4.93 0.81 11.07
N ASP A 99 4.04 -0.20 11.06
CA ASP A 99 4.33 -1.51 11.65
C ASP A 99 4.48 -2.56 10.54
N ALA A 100 5.55 -3.35 10.59
CA ALA A 100 5.67 -4.56 9.77
C ALA A 100 4.87 -5.70 10.41
N LEU A 101 3.82 -6.17 9.74
CA LEU A 101 2.92 -7.22 10.24
C LEU A 101 3.37 -8.64 9.82
N GLY A 102 4.48 -8.74 9.10
CA GLY A 102 5.07 -9.99 8.61
C GLY A 102 4.76 -10.27 7.13
N GLY A 103 5.30 -11.38 6.62
CA GLY A 103 5.15 -11.80 5.23
C GLY A 103 5.30 -13.31 5.08
N ASP A 104 4.81 -13.85 3.97
CA ASP A 104 4.78 -15.29 3.67
C ASP A 104 5.84 -15.73 2.64
N GLY A 105 6.79 -14.84 2.31
CA GLY A 105 7.84 -15.08 1.33
C GLY A 105 7.45 -14.70 -0.10
N GLY A 106 6.21 -14.31 -0.36
CA GLY A 106 5.76 -13.71 -1.62
C GLY A 106 5.08 -12.35 -1.44
N LEU A 107 4.49 -12.11 -0.27
CA LEU A 107 3.81 -10.86 0.08
C LEU A 107 4.28 -10.38 1.46
N ALA A 108 4.27 -9.05 1.64
CA ALA A 108 4.55 -8.41 2.93
C ALA A 108 3.36 -7.55 3.36
N ARG A 109 3.01 -7.59 4.64
CA ARG A 109 1.96 -6.76 5.23
C ARG A 109 2.54 -5.64 6.07
N TYR A 110 1.98 -4.47 5.89
CA TYR A 110 2.34 -3.27 6.65
C TYR A 110 1.09 -2.58 7.17
N ARG A 111 1.17 -2.06 8.39
CA ARG A 111 0.23 -1.12 8.94
C ARG A 111 0.80 0.28 8.81
N LEU A 112 0.05 1.18 8.20
CA LEU A 112 0.40 2.57 8.04
C LEU A 112 -0.46 3.42 8.98
N HIS A 113 0.15 4.36 9.67
CA HIS A 113 -0.55 5.31 10.54
C HIS A 113 -0.55 6.68 9.88
N LEU A 114 -1.74 7.20 9.57
CA LEU A 114 -1.92 8.49 8.90
C LEU A 114 -2.59 9.49 9.83
N GLN A 115 -2.03 10.70 9.88
CA GLN A 115 -2.53 11.82 10.66
C GLN A 115 -2.53 13.10 9.79
N PRO A 116 -3.31 14.13 10.15
CA PRO A 116 -3.20 15.44 9.51
C PRO A 116 -1.83 16.07 9.74
N TRP A 117 -1.56 17.19 9.07
CA TRP A 117 -0.29 17.92 9.16
C TRP A 117 -0.05 18.67 10.48
N LEU A 118 -1.10 18.84 11.28
CA LEU A 118 -1.08 19.52 12.58
C LEU A 118 -0.82 18.51 13.69
#